data_AF-A0A6P0VQC7-F1
#
_entry.id   AF-A0A6P0VQC7-F1
#
_cell.length_a   1.000
_cell.length_b   1.000
_cell.length_c   1.000
_cell.angle_alpha   90.00
_cell.angle_beta   90.00
_cell.angle_gamma   90.00
#
_symmetry.space_group_name_H-M   'P 1'
#
loop_
_entity.id
_entity.type
_entity.pdbx_description
1 polymer ?
#
loop_
_entity_poly.entity_id
_entity_poly.type
_entity_poly.pdbx_seq_one_letter_code
_entity_poly.pdbx_strand_id
1 'polypeptide(L)'
;MVSPAKRAKKPNPFWQLRTAVIAVIVLLIVWFIAAFALDQRLAFLPGTTSQEHRLFEASCSSCHESFKPVSNETCMRCHEAEMAKDAHGAKKFGDPRWAELLQKIDVLTCTACHEEHVPMFGRGVHLKPDLCMNCHEGIINGDLASHNGFTPDGCWTAGCHNFHDHRSISTGFLRKNMDQPDMLPKPELPALKVTTKLTEPPKPDLEKEFLGGKS
;
A
#
# COMPACT_ATOMS: atom_id res chain seq x y z
N MET A 1 -1.43 -58.25 -57.30
CA MET A 1 -0.41 -57.24 -56.92
C MET A 1 -1.01 -56.35 -55.83
N VAL A 2 -0.62 -56.56 -54.57
CA VAL A 2 -1.10 -55.73 -53.44
C VAL A 2 -0.03 -54.70 -53.14
N SER A 3 -0.38 -53.42 -53.22
CA SER A 3 0.52 -52.29 -52.97
C SER A 3 0.86 -52.22 -51.47
N PRO A 4 2.13 -52.01 -51.07
CA PRO A 4 2.45 -51.95 -49.65
C PRO A 4 1.93 -50.63 -49.06
N ALA A 5 1.09 -50.73 -48.04
CA ALA A 5 0.64 -49.57 -47.27
C ALA A 5 1.84 -48.83 -46.67
N LYS A 6 2.01 -47.55 -47.03
CA LYS A 6 3.07 -46.69 -46.48
C LYS A 6 2.87 -46.57 -44.97
N ARG A 7 3.77 -47.17 -44.19
CA ARG A 7 3.79 -47.06 -42.73
C ARG A 7 4.09 -45.60 -42.37
N ALA A 8 3.08 -44.87 -41.87
CA ALA A 8 3.26 -43.49 -41.43
C ALA A 8 4.36 -43.45 -40.35
N LYS A 9 5.42 -42.68 -40.59
CA LYS A 9 6.46 -42.43 -39.59
C LYS A 9 5.80 -41.75 -38.39
N LYS A 10 5.74 -42.44 -37.24
CA LYS A 10 5.31 -41.82 -35.98
C LYS A 10 6.26 -40.64 -35.70
N PRO A 11 5.75 -39.44 -35.41
CA PRO A 11 6.61 -38.29 -35.19
C PRO A 11 7.53 -38.55 -34.00
N ASN A 12 8.78 -38.10 -34.08
CA ASN A 12 9.74 -38.28 -33.01
C ASN A 12 9.25 -37.53 -31.76
N PRO A 13 9.03 -38.20 -30.61
CA PRO A 13 8.48 -37.58 -29.40
C PRO A 13 9.33 -36.41 -28.91
N PHE A 14 10.63 -36.40 -29.19
CA PHE A 14 11.52 -35.30 -28.85
C PHE A 14 11.28 -34.04 -29.70
N TRP A 15 10.92 -34.19 -30.98
CA TRP A 15 10.51 -33.08 -31.85
C TRP A 15 9.12 -32.56 -31.48
N GLN A 16 8.21 -33.45 -31.09
CA GLN A 16 6.89 -33.06 -30.57
C GLN A 16 7.00 -32.27 -29.26
N LEU A 17 7.89 -32.69 -28.35
CA LEU A 17 8.13 -31.96 -27.10
C LEU A 17 8.73 -30.57 -27.36
N ARG A 18 9.75 -30.47 -28.22
CA ARG A 18 10.38 -29.18 -28.58
C ARG A 18 9.39 -28.22 -29.23
N THR A 19 8.60 -28.70 -30.18
CA THR A 19 7.58 -27.88 -30.84
C THR A 19 6.48 -27.45 -29.88
N ALA A 20 6.05 -28.33 -28.97
CA ALA A 20 5.11 -27.97 -27.91
C ALA A 20 5.67 -26.91 -26.95
N VAL A 21 6.92 -27.05 -26.50
CA VAL A 21 7.58 -26.06 -25.63
C VAL A 21 7.70 -24.70 -26.31
N ILE A 22 8.13 -24.66 -27.58
CA ILE A 22 8.22 -23.41 -28.35
C ILE A 22 6.84 -22.77 -28.49
N ALA A 23 5.80 -23.55 -28.80
CA ALA A 23 4.43 -23.04 -28.90
C ALA A 23 3.94 -22.43 -27.58
N VAL A 24 4.22 -23.07 -26.43
CA VAL A 24 3.89 -22.53 -25.10
C VAL A 24 4.64 -21.22 -24.83
N ILE A 25 5.94 -21.15 -25.13
CA ILE A 25 6.72 -19.91 -24.94
C ILE A 25 6.14 -18.77 -25.79
N VAL A 26 5.81 -19.03 -27.06
CA VAL A 26 5.20 -18.03 -27.94
C VAL A 26 3.85 -17.58 -27.40
N LEU A 27 3.01 -18.51 -26.91
CA LEU A 27 1.72 -18.17 -26.29
C LEU A 27 1.90 -17.29 -25.04
N LEU A 28 2.86 -17.60 -24.17
CA LEU A 28 3.15 -16.81 -22.97
C LEU A 28 3.66 -15.41 -23.33
N ILE A 29 4.52 -15.27 -24.34
CA ILE A 29 5.00 -13.98 -24.83
C ILE A 29 3.85 -13.16 -25.41
N VAL A 30 2.99 -13.77 -26.25
CA VAL A 30 1.82 -13.10 -26.82
C VAL A 30 0.86 -12.66 -25.72
N TRP A 31 0.60 -13.51 -24.72
CA TRP A 31 -0.23 -13.16 -23.57
C TRP A 31 0.37 -12.01 -22.77
N PHE A 32 1.67 -12.04 -22.48
CA PHE A 32 2.36 -10.95 -21.78
C PHE A 32 2.24 -9.62 -22.54
N ILE A 33 2.52 -9.61 -23.85
CA ILE A 33 2.39 -8.41 -24.69
C ILE A 33 0.94 -7.92 -24.71
N ALA A 34 -0.03 -8.81 -24.89
CA ALA A 34 -1.44 -8.48 -24.92
C ALA A 34 -1.92 -7.90 -23.58
N ALA A 35 -1.49 -8.47 -22.45
CA ALA A 35 -1.86 -8.01 -21.12
C ALA A 35 -1.37 -6.57 -20.85
N PHE A 36 -0.16 -6.22 -21.31
CA PHE A 36 0.34 -4.84 -21.21
C PHE A 36 -0.35 -3.87 -22.18
N ALA A 37 -0.66 -4.34 -23.40
CA ALA A 37 -1.34 -3.54 -24.42
C ALA A 37 -2.82 -3.27 -24.10
N LEU A 38 -3.50 -4.21 -23.43
CA LEU A 38 -4.91 -4.13 -23.01
C LEU A 38 -5.07 -3.64 -21.57
N ASP A 39 -3.99 -3.19 -20.94
CA ASP A 39 -3.94 -2.70 -19.55
C ASP A 39 -4.44 -3.71 -18.47
N GLN A 40 -4.33 -5.01 -18.77
CA GLN A 40 -4.66 -6.10 -17.86
C GLN A 40 -3.47 -6.45 -16.95
N ARG A 41 -2.84 -5.43 -16.37
CA ARG A 41 -1.58 -5.56 -15.63
C ARG A 41 -1.76 -6.14 -14.21
N LEU A 42 -3.00 -6.16 -13.70
CA LEU A 42 -3.34 -6.72 -12.39
C LEU A 42 -2.90 -8.17 -12.22
N ALA A 43 -2.84 -8.96 -13.31
CA ALA A 43 -2.35 -10.33 -13.28
C ALA A 43 -0.87 -10.46 -12.86
N PHE A 44 -0.12 -9.36 -12.85
CA PHE A 44 1.30 -9.30 -12.51
C PHE A 44 1.58 -8.57 -11.20
N LEU A 45 0.56 -8.27 -10.40
CA LEU A 45 0.74 -7.70 -9.07
C LEU A 45 1.53 -8.68 -8.18
N PRO A 46 2.65 -8.27 -7.55
CA PRO A 46 3.40 -9.12 -6.62
C PRO A 46 2.58 -9.50 -5.38
N GLY A 47 1.61 -8.66 -5.02
CA GLY A 47 0.68 -8.84 -3.92
C GLY A 47 -0.37 -7.73 -3.89
N THR A 48 -1.17 -7.71 -2.83
CA THR A 48 -2.33 -6.79 -2.73
C THR A 48 -1.90 -5.38 -2.40
N THR A 49 -2.48 -4.40 -3.08
CA THR A 49 -2.29 -3.00 -2.70
C THR A 49 -2.98 -2.69 -1.35
N SER A 50 -2.41 -1.78 -0.58
CA SER A 50 -2.97 -1.24 0.65
C SER A 50 -4.39 -0.73 0.40
N GLN A 51 -5.24 -0.80 1.42
CA GLN A 51 -6.67 -0.51 1.27
C GLN A 51 -6.90 0.92 0.74
N GLU A 52 -6.09 1.84 1.22
CA GLU A 52 -6.10 3.28 0.97
C GLU A 52 -5.62 3.60 -0.45
N HIS A 53 -4.72 2.80 -1.02
CA HIS A 53 -4.20 2.97 -2.37
C HIS A 53 -4.81 2.03 -3.41
N ARG A 54 -5.74 1.14 -3.02
CA ARG A 54 -6.35 0.15 -3.94
C ARG A 54 -6.94 0.77 -5.21
N LEU A 55 -7.46 2.00 -5.14
CA LEU A 55 -7.99 2.69 -6.33
C LEU A 55 -6.92 2.95 -7.40
N PHE A 56 -5.64 3.06 -7.01
CA PHE A 56 -4.52 3.24 -7.92
C PHE A 56 -4.13 1.98 -8.69
N GLU A 57 -4.69 0.81 -8.36
CA GLU A 57 -4.51 -0.41 -9.17
C GLU A 57 -4.99 -0.22 -10.62
N ALA A 58 -5.93 0.70 -10.86
CA ALA A 58 -6.37 1.10 -12.21
C ALA A 58 -5.38 2.01 -12.96
N SER A 59 -4.32 2.50 -12.30
CA SER A 59 -3.31 3.39 -12.89
C SER A 59 -1.93 3.11 -12.28
N CYS A 60 -1.30 2.02 -12.72
CA CYS A 60 0.02 1.61 -12.21
C CYS A 60 1.08 2.72 -12.37
N SER A 61 0.94 3.56 -13.39
CA SER A 61 1.83 4.70 -13.67
C SER A 61 1.76 5.83 -12.64
N SER A 62 0.76 5.83 -11.75
CA SER A 62 0.71 6.78 -10.64
C SER A 62 1.90 6.60 -9.68
N CYS A 63 2.38 5.35 -9.56
CA CYS A 63 3.52 5.00 -8.70
C CYS A 63 4.75 4.52 -9.47
N HIS A 64 4.56 3.81 -10.58
CA HIS A 64 5.66 3.21 -11.33
C HIS A 64 6.04 4.01 -12.57
N GLU A 65 7.33 4.14 -12.79
CA GLU A 65 7.90 4.56 -14.08
C GLU A 65 8.74 3.40 -14.63
N SER A 66 8.68 3.17 -15.95
CA SER A 66 9.39 2.07 -16.60
C SER A 66 10.87 2.05 -16.24
N PHE A 67 11.35 0.90 -15.77
CA PHE A 67 12.75 0.65 -15.38
C PHE A 67 13.29 1.53 -14.24
N LYS A 68 12.44 2.26 -13.52
CA LYS A 68 12.84 3.03 -12.34
C LYS A 68 12.22 2.43 -11.07
N PRO A 69 12.97 2.42 -9.95
CA PRO A 69 12.37 2.12 -8.65
C PRO A 69 11.38 3.23 -8.27
N VAL A 70 10.40 2.88 -7.42
CA VAL A 70 9.53 3.88 -6.79
C VAL A 70 10.38 4.71 -5.83
N SER A 71 10.40 6.03 -6.02
CA SER A 71 11.16 6.97 -5.19
C SER A 71 10.26 7.70 -4.19
N ASN A 72 10.85 8.30 -3.15
CA ASN A 72 10.12 9.19 -2.24
C ASN A 72 9.40 10.32 -2.98
N GLU A 73 9.98 10.84 -4.07
CA GLU A 73 9.33 11.90 -4.85
C GLU A 73 7.98 11.44 -5.41
N THR A 74 7.85 10.16 -5.73
CA THR A 74 6.60 9.58 -6.21
C THR A 74 5.51 9.69 -5.14
N CYS A 75 5.83 9.33 -3.90
CA CYS A 75 4.92 9.45 -2.75
C CYS A 75 4.58 10.93 -2.49
N MET A 76 5.60 11.80 -2.53
CA MET A 76 5.47 13.21 -2.19
C MET A 76 4.63 14.01 -3.20
N ARG A 77 4.45 13.55 -4.44
CA ARG A 77 3.52 14.19 -5.40
C ARG A 77 2.11 14.37 -4.85
N CYS A 78 1.69 13.47 -3.96
CA CYS A 78 0.40 13.56 -3.27
C CYS A 78 0.56 13.92 -1.79
N HIS A 79 1.63 13.49 -1.13
CA HIS A 79 1.80 13.61 0.32
C HIS A 79 2.62 14.83 0.80
N GLU A 80 3.03 15.73 -0.10
CA GLU A 80 3.87 16.87 0.27
C GLU A 80 3.26 17.75 1.38
N ALA A 81 1.96 18.01 1.29
CA ALA A 81 1.27 18.87 2.25
C ALA A 81 1.19 18.25 3.65
N GLU A 82 0.92 16.95 3.73
CA GLU A 82 0.86 16.18 4.98
C GLU A 82 2.24 16.12 5.64
N MET A 83 3.29 15.98 4.84
CA MET A 83 4.66 15.80 5.31
C MET A 83 5.37 17.12 5.66
N ALA A 84 4.81 18.27 5.29
CA ALA A 84 5.39 19.58 5.54
C ALA A 84 5.66 19.88 7.03
N LYS A 85 4.91 19.24 7.93
CA LYS A 85 5.06 19.38 9.39
C LYS A 85 5.43 18.06 10.07
N ASP A 86 5.97 17.11 9.30
CA ASP A 86 6.31 15.80 9.84
C ASP A 86 7.40 15.90 10.92
N ALA A 87 7.05 15.50 12.13
CA ALA A 87 7.92 15.46 13.29
C ALA A 87 8.97 14.31 13.22
N HIS A 88 8.75 13.35 12.32
CA HIS A 88 9.69 12.34 11.84
C HIS A 88 10.09 12.58 10.36
N GLY A 89 10.20 13.84 9.94
CA GLY A 89 10.63 14.17 8.58
C GLY A 89 12.14 14.03 8.33
N ALA A 90 12.52 14.07 7.04
CA ALA A 90 13.89 13.90 6.56
C ALA A 90 14.93 14.78 7.27
N LYS A 91 14.56 16.01 7.67
CA LYS A 91 15.46 16.91 8.42
C LYS A 91 15.95 16.31 9.74
N LYS A 92 15.10 15.57 10.46
CA LYS A 92 15.43 14.96 11.75
C LYS A 92 16.34 13.76 11.56
N PHE A 93 16.03 12.92 10.57
CA PHE A 93 16.80 11.71 10.29
C PHE A 93 18.13 12.00 9.58
N GLY A 94 18.22 13.05 8.78
CA GLY A 94 19.47 13.49 8.18
C GLY A 94 20.46 14.16 9.15
N ASP A 95 20.11 14.30 10.44
CA ASP A 95 21.01 14.87 11.43
C ASP A 95 22.15 13.89 11.77
N PRO A 96 23.43 14.26 11.58
CA PRO A 96 24.57 13.37 11.74
C PRO A 96 24.72 12.82 13.17
N ARG A 97 24.12 13.47 14.17
CA ARG A 97 24.13 12.97 15.56
C ARG A 97 23.42 11.64 15.71
N TRP A 98 22.50 11.30 14.79
CA TRP A 98 21.70 10.07 14.82
C TRP A 98 22.13 9.06 13.75
N ALA A 99 23.26 9.29 13.05
CA ALA A 99 23.69 8.47 11.93
C ALA A 99 23.86 6.98 12.28
N GLU A 100 24.26 6.66 13.52
CA GLU A 100 24.38 5.28 13.99
C GLU A 100 23.00 4.57 14.05
N LEU A 101 21.94 5.28 14.42
CA LEU A 101 20.58 4.72 14.50
C LEU A 101 20.04 4.35 13.11
N LEU A 102 20.45 5.10 12.06
CA LEU A 102 20.08 4.80 10.68
C LEU A 102 20.70 3.49 10.15
N GLN A 103 21.73 2.95 10.81
CA GLN A 103 22.27 1.64 10.45
C GLN A 103 21.31 0.50 10.82
N LYS A 104 20.38 0.73 11.76
CA LYS A 104 19.38 -0.25 12.20
C LYS A 104 18.13 -0.24 11.32
N ILE A 105 17.77 0.92 10.76
CA ILE A 105 16.63 1.09 9.87
C ILE A 105 16.83 2.27 8.91
N ASP A 106 16.52 2.04 7.63
CA ASP A 106 16.55 3.07 6.58
C ASP A 106 15.27 3.94 6.57
N VAL A 107 15.06 4.72 7.62
CA VAL A 107 13.90 5.64 7.75
C VAL A 107 13.91 6.81 6.76
N LEU A 108 14.89 6.90 5.87
CA LEU A 108 14.97 7.93 4.84
C LEU A 108 14.10 7.59 3.63
N THR A 109 13.60 6.36 3.50
CA THR A 109 12.67 5.97 2.44
C THR A 109 11.27 5.74 2.99
N CYS A 110 10.25 6.20 2.26
CA CYS A 110 8.85 5.96 2.66
C CYS A 110 8.57 4.45 2.76
N THR A 111 9.19 3.67 1.87
CA THR A 111 9.02 2.20 1.77
C THR A 111 9.62 1.42 2.94
N ALA A 112 10.48 2.03 3.76
CA ALA A 112 10.93 1.39 5.00
C ALA A 112 9.78 1.13 5.99
N CYS A 113 8.69 1.90 5.86
CA CYS A 113 7.50 1.78 6.69
C CYS A 113 6.23 1.49 5.88
N HIS A 114 6.12 2.06 4.68
CA HIS A 114 4.96 1.97 3.80
C HIS A 114 5.32 1.17 2.55
N GLU A 115 5.54 -0.13 2.73
CA GLU A 115 5.77 -1.02 1.60
C GLU A 115 4.45 -1.44 0.97
N GLU A 116 4.34 -1.20 -0.35
CA GLU A 116 3.16 -1.54 -1.12
C GLU A 116 3.23 -2.98 -1.64
N HIS A 117 2.08 -3.57 -1.97
CA HIS A 117 1.96 -4.98 -2.40
C HIS A 117 2.33 -6.02 -1.33
N VAL A 118 2.56 -5.59 -0.08
CA VAL A 118 2.86 -6.51 1.01
C VAL A 118 1.65 -6.60 1.95
N PRO A 119 1.11 -7.82 2.18
CA PRO A 119 0.02 -8.00 3.13
C PRO A 119 0.49 -7.68 4.55
N MET A 120 -0.03 -6.62 5.17
CA MET A 120 0.13 -6.41 6.61
C MET A 120 -1.13 -5.85 7.25
N PHE A 121 -1.74 -6.65 8.14
CA PHE A 121 -2.76 -6.25 9.11
C PHE A 121 -3.95 -5.40 8.62
N GLY A 122 -4.20 -5.37 7.30
CA GLY A 122 -5.23 -4.52 6.69
C GLY A 122 -4.97 -3.02 6.85
N ARG A 123 -3.70 -2.60 6.98
CA ARG A 123 -3.29 -1.19 7.12
C ARG A 123 -2.18 -0.90 6.12
N GLY A 124 -2.12 0.31 5.58
CA GLY A 124 -1.06 0.75 4.66
C GLY A 124 0.35 0.90 5.27
N VAL A 125 0.67 0.16 6.33
CA VAL A 125 1.95 0.21 7.04
C VAL A 125 2.48 -1.21 7.20
N HIS A 126 3.71 -1.45 6.73
CA HIS A 126 4.41 -2.72 6.79
C HIS A 126 5.55 -2.68 7.83
N LEU A 127 5.22 -2.65 9.12
CA LEU A 127 6.19 -2.51 10.21
C LEU A 127 6.14 -3.62 11.24
N LYS A 128 7.32 -3.97 11.79
CA LYS A 128 7.39 -4.78 13.02
C LYS A 128 6.78 -4.00 14.19
N PRO A 129 6.03 -4.64 15.09
CA PRO A 129 5.35 -3.95 16.19
C PRO A 129 6.28 -3.15 17.11
N ASP A 130 7.53 -3.59 17.28
CA ASP A 130 8.53 -3.00 18.18
C ASP A 130 9.46 -1.97 17.52
N LEU A 131 9.18 -1.57 16.26
CA LEU A 131 10.08 -0.72 15.48
C LEU A 131 10.53 0.55 16.22
N CYS A 132 9.62 1.18 16.95
CA CYS A 132 9.88 2.42 17.68
C CYS A 132 11.10 2.28 18.60
N MET A 133 11.32 1.09 19.16
CA MET A 133 12.39 0.82 20.12
C MET A 133 13.78 0.76 19.47
N ASN A 134 13.89 0.65 18.14
CA ASN A 134 15.20 0.76 17.47
C ASN A 134 15.91 2.08 17.78
N CYS A 135 15.12 3.13 18.06
CA CYS A 135 15.61 4.46 18.43
C CYS A 135 15.15 4.90 19.84
N HIS A 136 14.01 4.39 20.34
CA HIS A 136 13.39 4.84 21.58
C HIS A 136 13.42 3.79 22.71
N GLU A 137 14.37 2.86 22.67
CA GLU A 137 14.51 1.78 23.66
C GLU A 137 14.47 2.27 25.12
N GLY A 138 15.10 3.41 25.39
CA GLY A 138 15.14 4.04 26.70
C GLY A 138 13.77 4.27 27.35
N ILE A 139 12.72 4.52 26.54
CA ILE A 139 11.37 4.83 27.03
C ILE A 139 10.80 3.68 27.87
N ILE A 140 10.92 2.45 27.37
CA ILE A 140 10.43 1.25 28.06
C ILE A 140 11.43 0.73 29.09
N ASN A 141 12.71 1.10 28.96
CA ASN A 141 13.78 0.75 29.90
C ASN A 141 13.83 1.64 31.14
N GLY A 142 12.91 2.61 31.26
CA GLY A 142 12.71 3.41 32.47
C GLY A 142 13.24 4.83 32.41
N ASP A 143 13.71 5.31 31.25
CA ASP A 143 14.11 6.72 31.07
C ASP A 143 12.92 7.68 31.23
N LEU A 144 11.69 7.16 31.14
CA LEU A 144 10.48 7.93 31.27
C LEU A 144 9.46 7.24 32.18
N ALA A 145 9.33 7.73 33.42
CA ALA A 145 8.47 7.12 34.43
C ALA A 145 6.99 6.97 34.01
N SER A 146 6.49 7.85 33.14
CA SER A 146 5.11 7.78 32.62
C SER A 146 4.86 6.62 31.67
N HIS A 147 5.91 5.93 31.21
CA HIS A 147 5.84 4.78 30.31
C HIS A 147 6.23 3.46 31.00
N ASN A 148 6.43 3.48 32.32
CA ASN A 148 6.75 2.28 33.09
C ASN A 148 5.63 1.24 32.96
N GLY A 149 6.03 0.01 32.58
CA GLY A 149 5.11 -1.11 32.42
C GLY A 149 4.44 -1.21 31.04
N PHE A 150 4.73 -0.29 30.11
CA PHE A 150 4.32 -0.45 28.71
C PHE A 150 5.23 -1.43 27.97
N THR A 151 4.66 -2.08 26.97
CA THR A 151 5.37 -3.04 26.10
C THR A 151 5.92 -2.33 24.86
N PRO A 152 7.03 -2.86 24.27
CA PRO A 152 7.62 -2.32 23.03
C PRO A 152 6.63 -2.09 21.88
N ASP A 153 5.63 -2.97 21.75
CA ASP A 153 4.62 -2.97 20.69
C ASP A 153 3.41 -2.06 20.99
N GLY A 154 3.28 -1.58 22.23
CA GLY A 154 2.20 -0.72 22.67
C GLY A 154 2.23 0.66 22.02
N CYS A 155 3.40 1.18 21.65
CA CYS A 155 3.53 2.50 21.04
C CYS A 155 2.75 2.63 19.73
N TRP A 156 2.74 1.57 18.93
CA TRP A 156 1.99 1.49 17.68
C TRP A 156 0.57 0.97 17.88
N THR A 157 0.39 -0.07 18.71
CA THR A 157 -0.90 -0.77 18.81
C THR A 157 -1.91 -0.08 19.72
N ALA A 158 -1.47 0.67 20.72
CA ALA A 158 -2.36 1.38 21.65
C ALA A 158 -3.00 2.63 21.02
N GLY A 159 -2.50 3.11 19.87
CA GLY A 159 -3.02 4.29 19.19
C GLY A 159 -2.86 5.60 19.98
N CYS A 160 -2.00 5.59 21.01
CA CYS A 160 -1.78 6.74 21.87
C CYS A 160 -0.97 7.83 21.18
N HIS A 161 -0.08 7.50 20.24
CA HIS A 161 0.75 8.46 19.50
C HIS A 161 0.66 8.23 18.00
N ASN A 162 0.52 9.32 17.24
CA ASN A 162 0.67 9.30 15.79
C ASN A 162 2.13 9.58 15.40
N PHE A 163 2.63 8.82 14.43
CA PHE A 163 4.04 8.92 14.01
C PHE A 163 4.36 10.29 13.41
N HIS A 164 3.64 10.73 12.37
CA HIS A 164 4.05 11.91 11.60
C HIS A 164 3.88 13.25 12.33
N ASP A 165 2.96 13.38 13.27
CA ASP A 165 2.67 14.69 13.88
C ASP A 165 2.86 14.74 15.40
N HIS A 166 3.31 13.62 16.00
CA HIS A 166 3.44 13.41 17.45
C HIS A 166 2.17 13.74 18.25
N ARG A 167 1.02 13.94 17.59
CA ARG A 167 -0.23 14.19 18.30
C ARG A 167 -0.57 12.91 19.01
N SER A 168 -0.64 12.99 20.33
CA SER A 168 -1.22 11.92 21.10
C SER A 168 -2.73 11.94 20.96
N ILE A 169 -3.36 10.77 21.18
CA ILE A 169 -4.79 10.72 21.42
C ILE A 169 -5.10 11.74 22.53
N SER A 170 -6.13 12.56 22.33
CA SER A 170 -6.40 13.69 23.21
C SER A 170 -6.49 13.21 24.65
N THR A 171 -5.49 13.56 25.48
CA THR A 171 -5.47 13.17 26.90
C THR A 171 -6.69 13.74 27.62
N GLY A 172 -7.18 14.90 27.18
CA GLY A 172 -8.47 15.45 27.63
C GLY A 172 -9.66 14.57 27.27
N PHE A 173 -9.68 14.00 26.06
CA PHE A 173 -10.68 13.02 25.66
C PHE A 173 -10.56 11.73 26.48
N LEU A 174 -9.37 11.15 26.62
CA LEU A 174 -9.18 9.94 27.42
C LEU A 174 -9.61 10.15 28.88
N ARG A 175 -9.18 11.25 29.52
CA ARG A 175 -9.55 11.54 30.91
C ARG A 175 -11.06 11.71 31.09
N LYS A 176 -11.77 12.23 30.08
CA LYS A 176 -13.22 12.41 30.11
C LYS A 176 -13.98 11.11 29.87
N ASN A 177 -13.39 10.15 29.16
CA ASN A 177 -14.05 8.92 28.72
C ASN A 177 -13.46 7.64 29.32
N MET A 178 -12.50 7.73 30.24
CA MET A 178 -11.80 6.59 30.88
C MET A 178 -12.75 5.61 31.58
N ASP A 179 -13.87 6.11 32.13
CA ASP A 179 -14.86 5.30 32.83
C ASP A 179 -16.01 4.82 31.92
N GLN A 180 -15.89 5.01 30.60
CA GLN A 180 -16.91 4.55 29.65
C GLN A 180 -16.76 3.05 29.35
N PRO A 181 -17.86 2.38 28.96
CA PRO A 181 -17.79 1.01 28.48
C PRO A 181 -16.84 0.89 27.27
N ASP A 182 -16.08 -0.21 27.20
CA ASP A 182 -15.11 -0.50 26.13
C ASP A 182 -15.69 -0.34 24.71
N MET A 183 -17.00 -0.61 24.56
CA MET A 183 -17.74 -0.41 23.32
C MET A 183 -18.96 0.45 23.61
N LEU A 184 -19.01 1.62 22.98
CA LEU A 184 -20.21 2.44 22.95
C LEU A 184 -21.33 1.73 22.18
N PRO A 185 -22.61 2.00 22.51
CA PRO A 185 -23.74 1.53 21.72
C PRO A 185 -23.53 1.86 20.24
N LYS A 186 -23.97 0.95 19.36
CA LYS A 186 -23.85 1.11 17.91
C LYS A 186 -24.42 2.49 17.52
N PRO A 187 -23.63 3.39 16.92
CA PRO A 187 -24.10 4.73 16.60
C PRO A 187 -25.26 4.61 15.61
N GLU A 188 -26.45 4.98 16.05
CA GLU A 188 -27.61 5.12 15.18
C GLU A 188 -27.55 6.52 14.56
N LEU A 189 -27.22 6.57 13.27
CA LEU A 189 -27.41 7.79 12.51
C LEU A 189 -28.92 8.05 12.40
N PRO A 190 -29.39 9.30 12.60
CA PRO A 190 -30.77 9.64 12.26
C PRO A 190 -31.01 9.23 10.81
N ALA A 191 -32.17 8.64 10.53
CA ALA A 191 -32.55 8.31 9.16
C ALA A 191 -32.49 9.58 8.29
N LEU A 192 -31.43 9.71 7.52
CA LEU A 192 -31.26 10.78 6.53
C LEU A 192 -32.31 10.53 5.45
N LYS A 193 -33.41 11.28 5.51
CA LYS A 193 -34.35 11.37 4.40
C LYS A 193 -33.71 12.20 3.30
N VAL A 194 -32.95 11.54 2.43
CA VAL A 194 -32.43 12.16 1.21
C VAL A 194 -33.63 12.39 0.29
N THR A 195 -34.10 13.64 0.25
CA THR A 195 -35.15 14.03 -0.70
C THR A 195 -34.45 14.39 -2.01
N THR A 196 -34.45 13.46 -2.96
CA THR A 196 -33.92 13.75 -4.29
C THR A 196 -34.93 14.61 -5.05
N LYS A 197 -34.49 15.75 -5.59
CA LYS A 197 -35.33 16.56 -6.49
C LYS A 197 -35.52 15.91 -7.86
N LEU A 198 -34.62 14.99 -8.22
CA LEU A 198 -34.61 14.30 -9.49
C LEU A 198 -35.09 12.87 -9.27
N THR A 199 -36.00 12.42 -10.14
CA THR A 199 -36.47 11.03 -10.22
C THR A 199 -35.48 10.13 -10.93
N GLU A 200 -34.56 10.70 -11.70
CA GLU A 200 -33.48 10.00 -12.38
C GLU A 200 -32.15 10.72 -12.13
N PRO A 201 -31.03 9.99 -11.98
CA PRO A 201 -29.72 10.60 -11.93
C PRO A 201 -29.47 11.39 -13.22
N PRO A 202 -28.92 12.62 -13.15
CA PRO A 202 -28.52 13.32 -14.36
C PRO A 202 -27.51 12.46 -15.13
N LYS A 203 -27.59 12.45 -16.47
CA LYS A 203 -26.55 11.80 -17.26
C LYS A 203 -25.20 12.45 -16.92
N PRO A 204 -24.19 11.69 -16.50
CA PRO A 204 -22.89 12.25 -16.21
C PRO A 204 -22.32 12.87 -17.49
N ASP A 205 -21.96 14.15 -17.41
CA ASP A 205 -21.26 14.86 -18.46
C ASP A 205 -19.76 14.79 -18.15
N LEU A 206 -19.17 13.67 -18.56
CA LEU A 206 -17.77 13.36 -18.31
C LEU A 206 -16.84 14.37 -19.01
N GLU A 207 -17.28 15.03 -20.09
CA GLU A 207 -16.47 16.07 -20.74
C GLU A 207 -16.30 17.30 -19.83
N LYS A 208 -17.34 17.65 -19.08
CA LYS A 208 -17.32 18.79 -18.16
C LYS A 208 -16.63 18.50 -16.83
N GLU A 209 -16.77 17.28 -16.31
CA GLU A 209 -16.15 16.88 -15.03
C GLU A 209 -14.64 16.69 -15.11
N PHE A 210 -14.12 16.19 -16.25
CA PHE A 210 -12.68 15.95 -16.42
C PHE A 210 -11.89 17.17 -16.94
N LEU A 211 -12.54 18.18 -17.51
CA LEU A 211 -11.86 19.38 -18.04
C LEU A 211 -11.83 20.58 -17.08
N GLY A 212 -12.15 20.36 -15.80
CA GLY A 212 -11.79 21.24 -14.70
C GLY A 212 -12.56 22.57 -14.69
N GLY A 213 -13.71 22.56 -13.99
CA GLY A 213 -14.54 23.71 -13.63
C GLY A 213 -13.84 25.08 -13.62
N LYS A 214 -13.69 25.65 -14.82
CA LYS A 214 -13.34 27.04 -15.06
C LYS A 214 -14.56 27.70 -15.69
N SER A 215 -15.43 28.18 -14.83
CA SER A 215 -16.31 29.32 -15.08
C SER A 215 -15.95 30.40 -14.09
#